data_AF-A0A0L0UZS5-F1
#
_entry.id   AF-A0A0L0UZS5-F1
#
_cell.length_a   1.000
_cell.length_b   1.000
_cell.length_c   1.000
_cell.angle_alpha   90.00
_cell.angle_beta   90.00
_cell.angle_gamma   90.00
#
_symmetry.space_group_name_H-M   'P 1'
#
loop_
_entity.id
_entity.type
_entity.pdbx_description
1 polymer ?
#
loop_
_entity_poly.entity_id
_entity_poly.type
_entity_poly.pdbx_seq_one_letter_code
_entity_poly.pdbx_strand_id
1 'polypeptide(L)'
;MKQRGPRFDILAGPSLDELSRVKVNADRTGPLAIKTASFEGALTVRMKDFADHNGDIYRDTETNYFANWSDVTWSIQIQGRFLQPTSADDCVFGNTFDKPIRDRLPFGTGAALKAISYIDPSLENDLYADKPWAWSPLLATMNYIRIDRLEADDSPLPPWESATRPVEDCSSLLEGNPTNISKPHLRRKFFSSAVNRQAIMLGPRINAEFANGFIDFSTLALNVPVVNVHFKLDKLWDGQPVRYVCQSRKTEETYFVVVFQISELDAENKLEEDDEDEDAEQTPEQNEVASRRATRGNSAAMRPPDDLISVDEWGVD
;
A
#
# COMPACT_ATOMS: atom_id res chain seq x y z
N MET A 1 8.89 -21.28 24.24
CA MET A 1 9.89 -21.53 23.17
C MET A 1 10.03 -20.23 22.42
N LYS A 2 11.23 -19.65 22.23
CA LYS A 2 11.37 -18.37 21.48
C LYS A 2 10.73 -18.53 20.09
N GLN A 3 9.81 -17.65 19.72
CA GLN A 3 9.23 -17.67 18.39
C GLN A 3 10.29 -17.22 17.39
N ARG A 4 10.68 -18.09 16.47
CA ARG A 4 11.59 -17.72 15.38
C ARG A 4 10.81 -16.95 14.33
N GLY A 5 11.33 -15.81 13.91
CA GLY A 5 10.72 -14.95 12.89
C GLY A 5 11.77 -14.53 11.85
N PRO A 6 11.35 -14.02 10.69
CA PRO A 6 12.28 -13.57 9.67
C PRO A 6 12.99 -12.26 10.06
N ARG A 7 14.10 -12.00 9.38
CA ARG A 7 14.76 -10.68 9.31
C ARG A 7 14.56 -10.08 7.93
N PHE A 8 14.35 -8.78 7.90
CA PHE A 8 14.12 -8.04 6.65
C PHE A 8 15.20 -7.01 6.39
N ASP A 9 15.63 -6.96 5.13
CA ASP A 9 16.39 -5.86 4.58
C ASP A 9 15.50 -5.08 3.60
N ILE A 10 15.24 -3.81 3.93
CA ILE A 10 14.39 -2.95 3.12
C ILE A 10 15.27 -1.97 2.37
N LEU A 11 15.20 -2.02 1.06
CA LEU A 11 15.96 -1.16 0.17
C LEU A 11 15.01 -0.30 -0.66
N ALA A 12 15.45 0.88 -1.05
CA ALA A 12 14.71 1.72 -1.98
C ALA A 12 15.65 2.65 -2.75
N GLY A 13 15.18 3.17 -3.87
CA GLY A 13 16.01 4.03 -4.71
C GLY A 13 15.32 4.46 -6.00
N PRO A 14 16.01 5.27 -6.83
CA PRO A 14 15.53 5.68 -8.14
C PRO A 14 15.37 4.53 -9.13
N SER A 15 16.11 3.43 -8.96
CA SER A 15 16.08 2.26 -9.84
C SER A 15 16.51 1.00 -9.08
N LEU A 16 16.42 -0.18 -9.72
CA LEU A 16 16.91 -1.44 -9.15
C LEU A 16 18.45 -1.51 -9.05
N ASP A 17 19.16 -0.71 -9.84
CA ASP A 17 20.63 -0.67 -9.84
C ASP A 17 21.19 0.34 -8.80
N GLU A 18 20.32 1.22 -8.28
CA GLU A 18 20.69 2.30 -7.38
C GLU A 18 19.86 2.26 -6.09
N LEU A 19 19.96 1.15 -5.37
CA LEU A 19 19.24 0.93 -4.12
C LEU A 19 20.07 1.33 -2.90
N SER A 20 19.42 1.97 -1.93
CA SER A 20 19.95 2.28 -0.61
C SER A 20 19.05 1.69 0.48
N ARG A 21 19.65 1.33 1.62
CA ARG A 21 18.88 0.81 2.76
C ARG A 21 17.97 1.89 3.34
N VAL A 22 16.69 1.55 3.51
CA VAL A 22 15.70 2.41 4.14
C VAL A 22 15.86 2.33 5.65
N LYS A 23 15.81 3.48 6.33
CA LYS A 23 15.62 3.53 7.78
C LYS A 23 14.14 3.28 8.08
N VAL A 24 13.76 2.01 8.12
CA VAL A 24 12.37 1.61 8.39
C VAL A 24 11.92 2.23 9.71
N ASN A 25 10.65 2.63 9.79
CA ASN A 25 10.03 3.19 11.01
C ASN A 25 10.59 4.55 11.49
N ALA A 26 11.53 5.15 10.75
CA ALA A 26 12.17 6.42 11.07
C ALA A 26 11.50 7.62 10.39
N ASP A 27 10.21 7.79 10.62
CA ASP A 27 9.34 8.81 10.01
C ASP A 27 9.84 10.26 10.12
N ARG A 28 10.55 10.60 11.20
CA ARG A 28 11.05 11.97 11.44
C ARG A 28 12.49 12.13 11.01
N THR A 29 13.30 11.10 11.20
CA THR A 29 14.77 11.19 11.12
C THR A 29 15.37 10.49 9.89
N GLY A 30 14.57 9.74 9.14
CA GLY A 30 15.03 8.84 8.11
C GLY A 30 14.22 8.68 6.82
N PRO A 31 13.33 9.60 6.37
CA PRO A 31 12.81 9.53 5.00
C PRO A 31 13.95 9.47 3.99
N LEU A 32 13.91 8.50 3.07
CA LEU A 32 14.92 8.30 2.05
C LEU A 32 14.63 9.21 0.86
N ALA A 33 15.56 10.10 0.53
CA ALA A 33 15.44 10.96 -0.65
C ALA A 33 15.53 10.13 -1.95
N ILE A 34 14.65 10.45 -2.90
CA ILE A 34 14.64 9.88 -4.25
C ILE A 34 14.78 11.02 -5.26
N LYS A 35 15.66 10.83 -6.23
CA LYS A 35 15.84 11.78 -7.33
C LYS A 35 16.15 11.04 -8.62
N THR A 36 15.35 11.29 -9.64
CA THR A 36 15.54 10.85 -11.03
C THR A 36 15.48 12.06 -11.96
N ALA A 37 15.53 11.83 -13.28
CA ALA A 37 15.28 12.86 -14.27
C ALA A 37 13.81 13.31 -14.33
N SER A 38 12.87 12.49 -13.84
CA SER A 38 11.42 12.71 -13.95
C SER A 38 10.68 12.74 -12.62
N PHE A 39 11.37 12.51 -11.51
CA PHE A 39 10.78 12.55 -10.18
C PHE A 39 11.78 13.03 -9.14
N GLU A 40 11.32 13.81 -8.18
CA GLU A 40 12.06 14.07 -6.96
C GLU A 40 11.15 14.05 -5.74
N GLY A 41 11.66 13.53 -4.63
CA GLY A 41 10.89 13.39 -3.41
C GLY A 41 11.62 12.65 -2.33
N ALA A 42 10.87 12.10 -1.39
CA ALA A 42 11.36 11.19 -0.37
C ALA A 42 10.30 10.13 -0.06
N LEU A 43 10.73 8.98 0.44
CA LEU A 43 9.83 7.92 0.90
C LEU A 43 10.16 7.44 2.31
N THR A 44 9.17 6.88 2.97
CA THR A 44 9.34 6.07 4.18
C THR A 44 8.69 4.71 3.99
N VAL A 45 9.23 3.72 4.71
CA VAL A 45 8.63 2.40 4.86
C VAL A 45 8.37 2.19 6.34
N ARG A 46 7.16 1.75 6.66
CA ARG A 46 6.72 1.41 8.00
C ARG A 46 6.39 -0.06 8.06
N MET A 47 6.83 -0.74 9.11
CA MET A 47 6.56 -2.17 9.34
C MET A 47 6.33 -2.40 10.83
N LYS A 48 5.22 -3.06 11.15
CA LYS A 48 4.85 -3.42 12.51
C LYS A 48 5.48 -4.77 12.88
N ASP A 49 5.91 -4.89 14.13
CA ASP A 49 6.39 -6.14 14.74
C ASP A 49 7.41 -6.90 13.85
N PHE A 50 8.44 -6.20 13.37
CA PHE A 50 9.44 -6.78 12.47
C PHE A 50 10.86 -6.72 13.05
N ALA A 51 11.73 -7.61 12.60
CA ALA A 51 13.17 -7.56 12.86
C ALA A 51 13.92 -7.13 11.59
N ASP A 52 14.84 -6.19 11.74
CA ASP A 52 15.65 -5.70 10.63
C ASP A 52 16.82 -6.66 10.29
N HIS A 53 17.63 -6.28 9.31
CA HIS A 53 18.79 -7.04 8.87
C HIS A 53 19.86 -7.28 9.96
N ASN A 54 19.93 -6.43 11.00
CA ASN A 54 20.81 -6.61 12.15
C ASN A 54 20.16 -7.45 13.25
N GLY A 55 18.85 -7.71 13.14
CA GLY A 55 18.04 -8.38 14.16
C GLY A 55 17.46 -7.42 15.20
N ASP A 56 17.54 -6.11 14.98
CA ASP A 56 16.90 -5.13 15.84
C ASP A 56 15.39 -5.19 15.63
N ILE A 57 14.64 -5.26 16.73
CA ILE A 57 13.20 -5.49 16.73
C ILE A 57 12.47 -4.16 16.88
N TYR A 58 11.49 -3.93 16.00
CA TYR A 58 10.65 -2.75 16.00
C TYR A 58 9.18 -3.15 16.14
N ARG A 59 8.56 -2.76 17.26
CA ARG A 59 7.12 -2.95 17.50
C ARG A 59 6.28 -1.89 16.76
N ASP A 60 6.75 -0.65 16.72
CA ASP A 60 6.11 0.47 16.01
C ASP A 60 7.17 1.42 15.44
N THR A 61 6.69 2.50 14.82
CA THR A 61 7.41 3.67 14.32
C THR A 61 7.83 4.64 15.42
N GLU A 62 8.77 5.55 15.13
CA GLU A 62 9.11 6.72 15.98
C GLU A 62 7.89 7.60 16.35
N THR A 63 6.78 7.42 15.62
CA THR A 63 5.59 8.26 15.67
C THR A 63 4.34 7.54 16.15
N ASN A 64 4.45 6.27 16.57
CA ASN A 64 3.30 5.42 16.95
C ASN A 64 2.21 5.34 15.87
N TYR A 65 2.62 5.20 14.62
CA TYR A 65 1.74 5.07 13.46
C TYR A 65 0.75 3.91 13.65
N PHE A 66 1.21 2.71 14.04
CA PHE A 66 0.33 1.54 14.13
C PHE A 66 -0.62 1.60 15.34
N ALA A 67 -0.29 2.37 16.38
CA ALA A 67 -1.24 2.69 17.44
C ALA A 67 -2.43 3.54 16.94
N ASN A 68 -2.24 4.38 15.93
CA ASN A 68 -3.30 5.22 15.34
C ASN A 68 -4.06 4.52 14.21
N TRP A 69 -3.42 3.55 13.55
CA TRP A 69 -3.98 2.75 12.45
C TRP A 69 -3.73 1.27 12.68
N SER A 70 -4.51 0.68 13.57
CA SER A 70 -4.33 -0.71 14.02
C SER A 70 -4.76 -1.76 13.00
N ASP A 71 -5.43 -1.35 11.93
CA ASP A 71 -5.87 -2.19 10.81
C ASP A 71 -4.78 -2.40 9.74
N VAL A 72 -3.64 -1.72 9.86
CA VAL A 72 -2.49 -1.86 8.95
C VAL A 72 -1.26 -2.38 9.68
N THR A 73 -0.44 -3.14 8.97
CA THR A 73 0.80 -3.73 9.51
C THR A 73 2.04 -3.23 8.78
N TRP A 74 1.85 -2.53 7.67
CA TRP A 74 2.91 -1.83 6.96
C TRP A 74 2.38 -0.72 6.06
N SER A 75 3.25 0.22 5.72
CA SER A 75 2.99 1.16 4.64
C SER A 75 4.25 1.59 3.89
N ILE A 76 4.07 1.96 2.62
CA ILE A 76 5.02 2.70 1.81
C ILE A 76 4.38 4.05 1.54
N GLN A 77 5.00 5.13 2.00
CA GLN A 77 4.54 6.49 1.72
C GLN A 77 5.60 7.25 0.94
N ILE A 78 5.16 7.93 -0.12
CA ILE A 78 5.99 8.76 -0.99
C ILE A 78 5.46 10.20 -0.96
N GLN A 79 6.36 11.17 -0.81
CA GLN A 79 6.08 12.59 -1.01
C GLN A 79 7.05 13.15 -2.05
N GLY A 80 6.55 13.82 -3.08
CA GLY A 80 7.41 14.35 -4.12
C GLY A 80 6.68 15.07 -5.24
N ARG A 81 7.38 15.30 -6.34
CA ARG A 81 6.86 15.87 -7.57
C ARG A 81 7.35 15.13 -8.81
N PHE A 82 6.52 15.12 -9.84
CA PHE A 82 6.92 14.74 -11.19
C PHE A 82 7.60 15.93 -11.86
N LEU A 83 8.79 15.72 -12.41
CA LEU A 83 9.61 16.75 -13.07
C LEU A 83 9.33 16.84 -14.58
N GLN A 84 8.58 15.88 -15.11
CA GLN A 84 8.16 15.83 -16.51
C GLN A 84 6.65 15.57 -16.60
N PRO A 85 5.99 16.01 -17.69
CA PRO A 85 4.57 15.74 -17.90
C PRO A 85 4.27 14.24 -17.83
N THR A 86 3.58 13.83 -16.78
CA THR A 86 3.28 12.42 -16.50
C THR A 86 1.78 12.18 -16.58
N SER A 87 1.32 11.33 -17.49
CA SER A 87 -0.11 10.98 -17.54
C SER A 87 -0.48 10.11 -16.34
N ALA A 88 -1.64 10.37 -15.73
CA ALA A 88 -2.19 9.51 -14.69
C ALA A 88 -2.60 8.11 -15.22
N ASP A 89 -2.77 7.96 -16.54
CA ASP A 89 -3.01 6.65 -17.14
C ASP A 89 -1.70 5.87 -17.27
N ASP A 90 -0.58 6.55 -17.55
CA ASP A 90 0.71 5.87 -17.74
C ASP A 90 1.45 5.59 -16.44
N CYS A 91 1.22 6.38 -15.39
CA CYS A 91 1.86 6.21 -14.09
C CYS A 91 1.23 5.05 -13.30
N VAL A 92 1.97 3.95 -13.18
CA VAL A 92 1.54 2.72 -12.50
C VAL A 92 2.40 2.43 -11.29
N PHE A 93 1.79 1.80 -10.29
CA PHE A 93 2.47 1.25 -9.13
C PHE A 93 2.11 -0.23 -8.98
N GLY A 94 3.07 -1.05 -8.58
CA GLY A 94 2.84 -2.48 -8.53
C GLY A 94 4.07 -3.31 -8.28
N ASN A 95 3.95 -4.61 -8.53
CA ASN A 95 4.94 -5.62 -8.22
C ASN A 95 5.58 -6.21 -9.48
N THR A 96 6.87 -6.52 -9.37
CA THR A 96 7.65 -7.24 -10.39
C THR A 96 8.50 -8.33 -9.75
N PHE A 97 8.72 -9.41 -10.50
CA PHE A 97 9.52 -10.56 -10.09
C PHE A 97 10.48 -10.96 -11.21
N ASP A 98 11.71 -11.33 -10.86
CA ASP A 98 12.74 -11.69 -11.85
C ASP A 98 12.61 -13.13 -12.35
N LYS A 99 12.01 -14.02 -11.56
CA LYS A 99 11.86 -15.44 -11.86
C LYS A 99 10.41 -15.89 -11.66
N PRO A 100 9.99 -16.99 -12.29
CA PRO A 100 8.61 -17.47 -12.18
C PRO A 100 8.25 -17.82 -10.72
N ILE A 101 7.03 -17.47 -10.32
CA ILE A 101 6.45 -17.86 -9.02
C ILE A 101 5.33 -18.89 -9.14
N ARG A 102 4.94 -19.25 -10.37
CA ARG A 102 3.79 -20.12 -10.70
C ARG A 102 3.75 -21.45 -9.94
N ASP A 103 4.91 -22.05 -9.68
CA ASP A 103 5.02 -23.34 -9.00
C ASP A 103 4.88 -23.22 -7.47
N ARG A 104 4.79 -21.98 -6.95
CA ARG A 104 4.66 -21.65 -5.52
C ARG A 104 3.41 -20.88 -5.20
N LEU A 105 2.53 -20.65 -6.17
CA LEU A 105 1.23 -20.04 -5.91
C LEU A 105 0.35 -21.03 -5.15
N PRO A 106 -0.32 -20.61 -4.05
CA PRO A 106 -1.27 -21.46 -3.35
C PRO A 106 -2.36 -22.01 -4.26
N PHE A 107 -2.89 -23.19 -3.92
CA PHE A 107 -4.09 -23.67 -4.59
C PHE A 107 -5.22 -22.64 -4.42
N GLY A 108 -5.87 -22.26 -5.51
CA GLY A 108 -6.92 -21.25 -5.50
C GLY A 108 -6.48 -19.81 -5.76
N THR A 109 -5.20 -19.53 -6.04
CA THR A 109 -4.74 -18.18 -6.41
C THR A 109 -5.53 -17.57 -7.57
N GLY A 110 -5.96 -18.37 -8.56
CA GLY A 110 -6.82 -17.87 -9.64
C GLY A 110 -8.18 -17.31 -9.16
N ALA A 111 -8.75 -17.86 -8.09
CA ALA A 111 -9.97 -17.33 -7.48
C ALA A 111 -9.67 -16.08 -6.63
N ALA A 112 -8.55 -16.06 -5.90
CA ALA A 112 -8.09 -14.89 -5.15
C ALA A 112 -7.81 -13.69 -6.09
N LEU A 113 -7.21 -13.93 -7.26
CA LEU A 113 -7.01 -12.93 -8.30
C LEU A 113 -8.32 -12.39 -8.86
N LYS A 114 -9.37 -13.22 -8.97
CA LYS A 114 -10.71 -12.71 -9.31
C LYS A 114 -11.33 -11.90 -8.17
N ALA A 115 -11.02 -12.23 -6.92
CA ALA A 115 -11.52 -11.47 -5.79
C ALA A 115 -10.82 -10.10 -5.65
N ILE A 116 -9.56 -9.98 -6.07
CA ILE A 116 -8.81 -8.73 -5.96
C ILE A 116 -9.42 -7.60 -6.80
N SER A 117 -10.14 -7.91 -7.88
CA SER A 117 -10.82 -6.89 -8.68
C SER A 117 -11.97 -6.19 -7.95
N TYR A 118 -12.49 -6.78 -6.86
CA TYR A 118 -13.44 -6.09 -5.98
C TYR A 118 -12.76 -5.05 -5.09
N ILE A 119 -11.44 -5.18 -4.88
CA ILE A 119 -10.62 -4.26 -4.09
C ILE A 119 -9.99 -3.21 -4.99
N ASP A 120 -9.30 -3.66 -6.04
CA ASP A 120 -8.70 -2.83 -7.09
C ASP A 120 -9.13 -3.35 -8.48
N PRO A 121 -10.18 -2.76 -9.09
CA PRO A 121 -10.67 -3.17 -10.39
C PRO A 121 -9.71 -2.81 -11.54
N SER A 122 -8.67 -2.02 -11.27
CA SER A 122 -7.69 -1.57 -12.27
C SER A 122 -6.40 -2.39 -12.21
N LEU A 123 -6.32 -3.36 -11.31
CA LEU A 123 -5.17 -4.25 -11.20
C LEU A 123 -5.14 -5.21 -12.38
N GLU A 124 -4.12 -5.04 -13.21
CA GLU A 124 -3.72 -5.98 -14.24
C GLU A 124 -2.57 -6.83 -13.69
N ASN A 125 -2.50 -8.11 -14.05
CA ASN A 125 -1.42 -8.98 -13.59
C ASN A 125 -1.20 -10.15 -14.54
N ASP A 126 0.01 -10.69 -14.50
CA ASP A 126 0.33 -12.03 -14.97
C ASP A 126 1.25 -12.71 -13.97
N LEU A 127 0.67 -13.41 -13.01
CA LEU A 127 1.43 -14.15 -11.99
C LEU A 127 2.03 -15.48 -12.51
N TYR A 128 1.66 -15.91 -13.73
CA TYR A 128 2.11 -17.18 -14.32
C TYR A 128 3.21 -17.00 -15.38
N ALA A 129 3.52 -15.75 -15.75
CA ALA A 129 4.64 -15.39 -16.61
C ALA A 129 6.00 -15.85 -16.04
N ASP A 130 7.00 -15.91 -16.93
CA ASP A 130 8.37 -16.20 -16.50
C ASP A 130 8.99 -15.04 -15.69
N LYS A 131 8.50 -13.82 -15.93
CA LYS A 131 8.72 -12.64 -15.10
C LYS A 131 7.37 -12.10 -14.62
N PRO A 132 6.85 -12.63 -13.50
CA PRO A 132 5.56 -12.25 -12.97
C PRO A 132 5.45 -10.75 -12.68
N TRP A 133 4.25 -10.21 -12.81
CA TRP A 133 3.97 -8.82 -12.50
C TRP A 133 2.51 -8.59 -12.09
N ALA A 134 2.28 -7.50 -11.37
CA ALA A 134 0.95 -6.99 -11.05
C ALA A 134 1.01 -5.45 -10.99
N TRP A 135 0.24 -4.76 -11.82
CA TRP A 135 0.28 -3.30 -11.99
C TRP A 135 -1.11 -2.70 -11.87
N SER A 136 -1.20 -1.54 -11.25
CA SER A 136 -2.41 -0.73 -11.25
C SER A 136 -2.04 0.75 -11.41
N PRO A 137 -2.87 1.57 -12.05
CA PRO A 137 -2.67 3.02 -12.09
C PRO A 137 -2.49 3.60 -10.68
N LEU A 138 -1.51 4.48 -10.51
CA LEU A 138 -1.13 5.03 -9.22
C LEU A 138 -2.32 5.63 -8.45
N LEU A 139 -3.16 6.41 -9.15
CA LEU A 139 -4.34 7.05 -8.56
C LEU A 139 -5.49 6.08 -8.24
N ALA A 140 -5.47 4.85 -8.75
CA ALA A 140 -6.46 3.82 -8.42
C ALA A 140 -5.98 2.96 -7.24
N THR A 141 -4.70 2.62 -7.21
CA THR A 141 -4.18 1.59 -6.30
C THR A 141 -3.84 2.11 -4.90
N MET A 142 -3.25 3.31 -4.80
CA MET A 142 -2.85 3.88 -3.51
C MET A 142 -4.04 4.04 -2.56
N ASN A 143 -3.84 3.71 -1.28
CA ASN A 143 -4.88 3.74 -0.25
C ASN A 143 -5.30 5.17 0.11
N TYR A 144 -4.33 6.08 0.18
CA TYR A 144 -4.56 7.50 0.43
C TYR A 144 -3.69 8.34 -0.48
N ILE A 145 -4.27 9.40 -1.05
CA ILE A 145 -3.54 10.34 -1.89
C ILE A 145 -3.95 11.77 -1.53
N ARG A 146 -2.94 12.62 -1.43
CA ARG A 146 -3.10 14.07 -1.47
C ARG A 146 -2.33 14.64 -2.65
N ILE A 147 -2.99 15.41 -3.49
CA ILE A 147 -2.38 16.15 -4.59
C ILE A 147 -2.50 17.64 -4.29
N ASP A 148 -1.36 18.31 -4.18
CA ASP A 148 -1.30 19.75 -3.98
C ASP A 148 -0.73 20.44 -5.22
N ARG A 149 -1.14 21.68 -5.42
CA ARG A 149 -0.46 22.59 -6.33
C ARG A 149 0.70 23.26 -5.63
N LEU A 150 1.81 23.37 -6.35
CA LEU A 150 2.94 24.22 -5.99
C LEU A 150 2.71 25.58 -6.65
N GLU A 151 3.18 26.64 -5.99
CA GLU A 151 3.10 28.01 -6.51
C GLU A 151 3.81 28.15 -7.86
N ALA A 152 4.93 27.45 -8.03
CA ALA A 152 5.68 27.37 -9.27
C ALA A 152 6.44 26.03 -9.39
N ASP A 153 6.80 25.64 -10.61
CA ASP A 153 7.50 24.38 -10.91
C ASP A 153 8.86 24.25 -10.23
N ASP A 154 9.52 25.37 -9.90
CA ASP A 154 10.83 25.44 -9.25
C ASP A 154 10.74 25.64 -7.73
N SER A 155 9.53 25.77 -7.17
CA SER A 155 9.33 25.93 -5.73
C SER A 155 9.95 24.77 -4.96
N PRO A 156 10.57 25.00 -3.79
CA PRO A 156 11.07 23.90 -2.96
C PRO A 156 9.90 23.02 -2.54
N LEU A 157 10.13 21.70 -2.48
CA LEU A 157 9.16 20.79 -1.88
C LEU A 157 8.93 21.20 -0.42
N PRO A 158 7.68 21.17 0.06
CA PRO A 158 7.41 21.44 1.46
C PRO A 158 8.12 20.42 2.35
N PRO A 159 8.36 20.76 3.63
CA PRO A 159 8.95 19.84 4.58
C PRO A 159 8.19 18.52 4.62
N TRP A 160 8.93 17.44 4.86
CA TRP A 160 8.34 16.12 5.02
C TRP A 160 7.27 16.13 6.12
N GLU A 161 6.04 15.77 5.74
CA GLU A 161 4.94 15.58 6.69
C GLU A 161 5.15 14.26 7.44
N SER A 162 5.89 14.30 8.55
CA SER A 162 6.12 13.13 9.40
C SER A 162 4.84 12.65 10.08
N ALA A 163 4.79 11.37 10.47
CA ALA A 163 3.87 10.84 11.47
C ALA A 163 2.39 10.67 11.05
N THR A 164 2.02 10.91 9.79
CA THR A 164 0.61 10.77 9.37
C THR A 164 0.46 10.21 7.97
N ARG A 165 -0.52 9.32 7.81
CA ARG A 165 -1.12 9.02 6.51
C ARG A 165 -1.56 10.31 5.80
N PRO A 166 -1.52 10.35 4.46
CA PRO A 166 -2.12 11.46 3.72
C PRO A 166 -3.61 11.61 4.06
N VAL A 167 -4.04 12.85 4.28
CA VAL A 167 -5.48 13.17 4.27
C VAL A 167 -5.93 13.20 2.81
N GLU A 168 -6.89 12.35 2.46
CA GLU A 168 -7.36 12.20 1.08
C GLU A 168 -7.85 13.53 0.51
N ASP A 169 -7.18 14.02 -0.53
CA ASP A 169 -7.59 15.19 -1.29
C ASP A 169 -6.94 15.18 -2.69
N CYS A 170 -7.77 14.91 -3.70
CA CYS A 170 -7.37 14.96 -5.11
C CYS A 170 -8.17 16.03 -5.87
N SER A 171 -8.78 16.99 -5.17
CA SER A 171 -9.65 18.00 -5.77
C SER A 171 -8.93 18.88 -6.81
N SER A 172 -7.63 19.13 -6.60
CA SER A 172 -6.76 19.90 -7.50
C SER A 172 -6.61 19.29 -8.91
N LEU A 173 -6.87 17.99 -9.07
CA LEU A 173 -6.85 17.29 -10.36
C LEU A 173 -8.09 17.58 -11.21
N LEU A 174 -9.22 17.96 -10.59
CA LEU A 174 -10.52 18.04 -11.24
C LEU A 174 -11.10 19.46 -11.25
N GLU A 175 -10.25 20.49 -11.24
CA GLU A 175 -10.73 21.88 -11.24
C GLU A 175 -11.75 22.15 -12.36
N GLY A 176 -12.91 22.69 -11.96
CA GLY A 176 -14.03 22.95 -12.86
C GLY A 176 -14.99 21.76 -13.07
N ASN A 177 -14.71 20.60 -12.47
CA ASN A 177 -15.60 19.43 -12.53
C ASN A 177 -16.18 19.12 -11.13
N PRO A 178 -17.51 19.07 -10.96
CA PRO A 178 -18.16 18.82 -9.66
C PRO A 178 -18.03 17.36 -9.16
N THR A 179 -17.24 16.51 -9.84
CA THR A 179 -17.12 15.10 -9.47
C THR A 179 -16.43 14.96 -8.10
N ASN A 180 -17.18 14.46 -7.13
CA ASN A 180 -16.67 14.25 -5.78
C ASN A 180 -15.81 12.97 -5.70
N ILE A 181 -14.48 13.16 -5.64
CA ILE A 181 -13.50 12.09 -5.39
C ILE A 181 -12.82 12.21 -4.01
N SER A 182 -13.44 12.94 -3.06
CA SER A 182 -12.86 13.24 -1.73
C SER A 182 -12.67 12.02 -0.81
N LYS A 183 -13.13 10.84 -1.22
CA LYS A 183 -12.96 9.60 -0.45
C LYS A 183 -12.15 8.59 -1.27
N PRO A 184 -11.30 7.77 -0.63
CA PRO A 184 -10.44 6.81 -1.35
C PRO A 184 -11.20 5.89 -2.31
N HIS A 185 -12.34 5.34 -1.90
CA HIS A 185 -13.13 4.44 -2.76
C HIS A 185 -13.76 5.18 -3.95
N LEU A 186 -14.13 6.47 -3.79
CA LEU A 186 -14.65 7.30 -4.89
C LEU A 186 -13.54 7.65 -5.86
N ARG A 187 -12.36 8.06 -5.36
CA ARG A 187 -11.16 8.27 -6.16
C ARG A 187 -10.82 7.02 -6.97
N ARG A 188 -10.72 5.86 -6.32
CA ARG A 188 -10.42 4.58 -6.97
C ARG A 188 -11.44 4.23 -8.05
N LYS A 189 -12.74 4.39 -7.77
CA LYS A 189 -13.80 4.16 -8.75
C LYS A 189 -13.71 5.13 -9.93
N PHE A 190 -13.39 6.40 -9.69
CA PHE A 190 -13.25 7.39 -10.76
C PHE A 190 -12.06 7.06 -11.66
N PHE A 191 -10.90 6.79 -11.05
CA PHE A 191 -9.67 6.47 -11.77
C PHE A 191 -9.56 5.02 -12.22
N SER A 192 -10.59 4.19 -12.06
CA SER A 192 -10.64 2.88 -12.76
C SER A 192 -10.95 3.02 -14.25
N SER A 193 -11.54 4.14 -14.65
CA SER A 193 -11.77 4.49 -16.05
C SER A 193 -10.50 5.03 -16.71
N ALA A 194 -10.07 4.38 -17.80
CA ALA A 194 -8.96 4.86 -18.63
C ALA A 194 -9.22 6.27 -19.18
N VAL A 195 -10.46 6.57 -19.59
CA VAL A 195 -10.83 7.90 -20.11
C VAL A 195 -10.58 8.98 -19.06
N ASN A 196 -10.92 8.73 -17.80
CA ASN A 196 -10.71 9.68 -16.71
C ASN A 196 -9.21 9.88 -16.43
N ARG A 197 -8.42 8.81 -16.45
CA ARG A 197 -6.98 8.89 -16.24
C ARG A 197 -6.26 9.60 -17.38
N GLN A 198 -6.65 9.35 -18.62
CA GLN A 198 -6.05 9.98 -19.80
C GLN A 198 -6.30 11.49 -19.86
N ALA A 199 -7.37 11.97 -19.20
CA ALA A 199 -7.65 13.39 -19.06
C ALA A 199 -6.78 14.10 -18.00
N ILE A 200 -6.04 13.35 -17.17
CA ILE A 200 -5.26 13.90 -16.06
C ILE A 200 -3.76 13.78 -16.33
N MET A 201 -3.09 14.92 -16.15
CA MET A 201 -1.64 14.99 -16.00
C MET A 201 -1.32 15.11 -14.51
N LEU A 202 -0.46 14.21 -14.02
CA LEU A 202 0.06 14.27 -12.67
C LEU A 202 1.00 15.46 -12.54
N GLY A 203 0.73 16.28 -11.54
CA GLY A 203 1.60 17.38 -11.15
C GLY A 203 0.87 18.42 -10.29
N PRO A 204 1.63 19.29 -9.59
CA PRO A 204 3.06 19.19 -9.35
C PRO A 204 3.41 18.28 -8.16
N ARG A 205 2.67 18.29 -7.04
CA ARG A 205 3.04 17.55 -5.82
C ARG A 205 2.09 16.37 -5.54
N ILE A 206 2.66 15.25 -5.13
CA ILE A 206 1.94 14.08 -4.64
C ILE A 206 2.43 13.67 -3.25
N ASN A 207 1.49 13.34 -2.38
CA ASN A 207 1.71 12.59 -1.14
C ASN A 207 0.80 11.36 -1.19
N ALA A 208 1.37 10.17 -1.39
CA ALA A 208 0.62 8.95 -1.59
C ALA A 208 1.10 7.84 -0.65
N GLU A 209 0.16 7.03 -0.18
CA GLU A 209 0.43 5.90 0.70
C GLU A 209 -0.22 4.62 0.18
N PHE A 210 0.60 3.57 0.12
CA PHE A 210 0.17 2.19 -0.04
C PHE A 210 0.30 1.48 1.31
N ALA A 211 -0.81 0.99 1.86
CA ALA A 211 -0.87 0.40 3.19
C ALA A 211 -1.90 -0.74 3.25
N ASN A 212 -1.58 -1.81 3.96
CA ASN A 212 -2.54 -2.87 4.28
C ASN A 212 -2.14 -3.61 5.56
N GLY A 213 -3.10 -4.33 6.13
CA GLY A 213 -2.91 -5.21 7.28
C GLY A 213 -2.84 -6.69 6.92
N PHE A 214 -2.58 -7.01 5.65
CA PHE A 214 -2.69 -8.40 5.20
C PHE A 214 -1.44 -9.23 5.50
N ILE A 215 -0.32 -8.64 5.89
CA ILE A 215 0.92 -9.37 6.14
C ILE A 215 1.33 -9.19 7.60
N ASP A 216 1.53 -10.29 8.31
CA ASP A 216 2.22 -10.29 9.59
C ASP A 216 3.70 -10.61 9.35
N PHE A 217 4.57 -9.62 9.60
CA PHE A 217 6.01 -9.75 9.38
C PHE A 217 6.71 -10.54 10.49
N SER A 218 6.12 -10.64 11.69
CA SER A 218 6.69 -11.40 12.79
C SER A 218 6.64 -12.90 12.54
N THR A 219 5.54 -13.37 11.93
CA THR A 219 5.29 -14.79 11.63
C THR A 219 5.40 -15.14 10.15
N LEU A 220 5.60 -14.13 9.30
CA LEU A 220 5.61 -14.24 7.84
C LEU A 220 4.33 -14.90 7.31
N ALA A 221 3.17 -14.36 7.70
CA ALA A 221 1.86 -14.89 7.33
C ALA A 221 1.02 -13.89 6.53
N LEU A 222 0.31 -14.38 5.52
CA LEU A 222 -0.72 -13.62 4.81
C LEU A 222 -2.08 -13.88 5.44
N ASN A 223 -2.79 -12.81 5.75
CA ASN A 223 -4.14 -12.73 6.29
C ASN A 223 -4.99 -11.90 5.33
N VAL A 224 -5.94 -12.51 4.63
CA VAL A 224 -6.90 -11.76 3.79
C VAL A 224 -8.32 -11.98 4.34
N PRO A 225 -8.77 -11.13 5.28
CA PRO A 225 -10.04 -11.35 5.99
C PRO A 225 -11.26 -11.40 5.05
N VAL A 226 -11.23 -10.61 3.96
CA VAL A 226 -12.33 -10.48 2.99
C VAL A 226 -12.73 -11.82 2.37
N VAL A 227 -11.75 -12.69 2.17
CA VAL A 227 -11.95 -14.02 1.58
C VAL A 227 -11.67 -15.15 2.57
N ASN A 228 -11.47 -14.80 3.85
CA ASN A 228 -11.14 -15.73 4.94
C ASN A 228 -9.93 -16.65 4.60
N VAL A 229 -8.89 -16.08 4.00
CA VAL A 229 -7.66 -16.80 3.64
C VAL A 229 -6.55 -16.47 4.63
N HIS A 230 -5.94 -17.51 5.20
CA HIS A 230 -4.76 -17.42 6.08
C HIS A 230 -3.74 -18.49 5.69
N PHE A 231 -2.49 -18.09 5.41
CA PHE A 231 -1.39 -19.05 5.22
C PHE A 231 -0.02 -18.41 5.50
N LYS A 232 0.94 -19.23 5.91
CA LYS A 232 2.35 -18.83 6.04
C LYS A 232 3.00 -18.71 4.67
N LEU A 233 3.80 -17.66 4.49
CA LEU A 233 4.55 -17.38 3.27
C LEU A 233 5.92 -18.07 3.26
N ASP A 234 6.37 -18.61 4.40
CA ASP A 234 7.66 -19.32 4.57
C ASP A 234 7.90 -20.41 3.52
N LYS A 235 6.90 -21.24 3.24
CA LYS A 235 6.99 -22.35 2.27
C LYS A 235 6.85 -21.92 0.82
N LEU A 236 6.38 -20.69 0.58
CA LEU A 236 6.16 -20.14 -0.75
C LEU A 236 7.30 -19.22 -1.17
N TRP A 237 8.08 -18.73 -0.19
CA TRP A 237 9.26 -17.93 -0.42
C TRP A 237 10.41 -18.77 -0.97
N ASP A 238 11.09 -18.24 -1.97
CA ASP A 238 12.16 -18.92 -2.70
C ASP A 238 13.47 -18.14 -2.73
N GLY A 239 13.61 -17.18 -1.83
CA GLY A 239 14.74 -16.26 -1.80
C GLY A 239 14.51 -14.96 -2.57
N GLN A 240 13.53 -14.90 -3.48
CA GLN A 240 13.27 -13.69 -4.26
C GLN A 240 12.72 -12.55 -3.37
N PRO A 241 13.15 -11.30 -3.60
CA PRO A 241 12.55 -10.16 -2.95
C PRO A 241 11.17 -9.86 -3.53
N VAL A 242 10.33 -9.20 -2.74
CA VAL A 242 9.13 -8.52 -3.25
C VAL A 242 9.52 -7.10 -3.63
N ARG A 243 9.30 -6.72 -4.88
CA ARG A 243 9.60 -5.38 -5.39
C ARG A 243 8.30 -4.61 -5.58
N TYR A 244 8.30 -3.37 -5.14
CA TYR A 244 7.28 -2.37 -5.40
C TYR A 244 7.91 -1.30 -6.27
N VAL A 245 7.36 -1.09 -7.45
CA VAL A 245 7.92 -0.17 -8.43
C VAL A 245 6.85 0.86 -8.79
N CYS A 246 7.25 2.11 -8.94
CA CYS A 246 6.44 3.14 -9.57
C CYS A 246 7.12 3.54 -10.87
N GLN A 247 6.40 3.42 -11.99
CA GLN A 247 6.97 3.68 -13.31
C GLN A 247 5.92 4.20 -14.30
N SER A 248 6.41 4.72 -15.42
CA SER A 248 5.62 4.93 -16.62
C SER A 248 5.51 3.62 -17.39
N ARG A 249 4.29 3.12 -17.63
CA ARG A 249 4.09 1.95 -18.52
C ARG A 249 4.33 2.26 -20.00
N LYS A 250 4.38 3.54 -20.38
CA LYS A 250 4.60 3.99 -21.75
C LYS A 250 6.08 4.14 -22.11
N THR A 251 6.87 4.67 -21.18
CA THR A 251 8.30 4.95 -21.39
C THR A 251 9.22 3.98 -20.64
N GLU A 252 8.65 3.14 -19.78
CA GLU A 252 9.38 2.25 -18.85
C GLU A 252 10.27 3.00 -17.84
N GLU A 253 10.13 4.33 -17.78
CA GLU A 253 10.89 5.15 -16.86
C GLU A 253 10.42 4.90 -15.42
N THR A 254 11.39 4.61 -14.55
CA THR A 254 11.16 4.36 -13.13
C THR A 254 11.21 5.67 -12.36
N TYR A 255 10.22 5.90 -11.50
CA TYR A 255 10.17 7.03 -10.58
C TYR A 255 10.79 6.68 -9.23
N PHE A 256 10.46 5.50 -8.70
CA PHE A 256 11.05 4.95 -7.49
C PHE A 256 10.81 3.44 -7.39
N VAL A 257 11.66 2.77 -6.62
CA VAL A 257 11.56 1.35 -6.28
C VAL A 257 11.70 1.16 -4.79
N VAL A 258 10.95 0.21 -4.22
CA VAL A 258 11.10 -0.30 -2.86
C VAL A 258 11.19 -1.81 -2.91
N VAL A 259 12.13 -2.40 -2.18
CA VAL A 259 12.44 -3.83 -2.20
C VAL A 259 12.36 -4.35 -0.78
N PHE A 260 11.50 -5.35 -0.58
CA PHE A 260 11.38 -6.10 0.66
C PHE A 260 12.14 -7.41 0.47
N GLN A 261 13.32 -7.52 1.09
CA GLN A 261 14.13 -8.73 1.07
C GLN A 261 14.07 -9.40 2.43
N ILE A 262 13.78 -10.70 2.46
CA ILE A 262 14.02 -11.52 3.66
C ILE A 262 15.50 -11.88 3.65
N SER A 263 16.26 -11.43 4.66
CA SER A 263 17.69 -11.73 4.79
C SER A 263 17.94 -13.05 5.52
N GLU A 264 17.06 -13.41 6.45
CA GLU A 264 17.09 -14.68 7.20
C GLU A 264 15.65 -15.11 7.51
N LEU A 265 15.28 -16.36 7.22
CA LEU A 265 13.90 -16.85 7.38
C LEU A 265 13.58 -17.28 8.82
N ASP A 266 14.53 -17.94 9.48
CA ASP A 266 14.36 -18.59 10.78
C ASP A 266 15.26 -17.96 11.87
N ALA A 267 15.17 -16.63 12.05
CA ALA A 267 15.97 -15.93 13.05
C ALA A 267 15.37 -16.05 14.46
N GLU A 268 16.21 -16.07 15.50
CA GLU A 268 15.72 -15.99 16.90
C GLU A 268 15.27 -14.56 17.21
N ASN A 269 13.95 -14.31 17.22
CA ASN A 269 13.38 -13.04 17.62
C ASN A 269 12.82 -13.14 19.05
N LYS A 270 13.10 -12.15 19.90
CA LYS A 270 12.48 -12.00 21.22
C LYS A 270 11.43 -10.88 21.16
N LEU A 271 10.41 -11.07 20.33
CA LEU A 271 9.18 -10.31 20.54
C LEU A 271 8.58 -10.87 21.83
N GLU A 272 8.79 -10.18 22.96
CA GLU A 272 8.11 -10.54 24.21
C GLU A 272 6.60 -10.41 23.95
N GLU A 273 5.87 -11.50 24.17
CA GLU A 273 4.42 -11.43 24.38
C GLU A 273 4.25 -10.53 25.61
N ASP A 274 3.58 -9.39 25.47
CA ASP A 274 3.21 -8.60 26.63
C ASP A 274 2.19 -9.44 27.42
N ASP A 275 2.66 -10.14 28.45
CA ASP A 275 1.82 -10.77 29.48
C ASP A 275 1.11 -9.66 30.27
N GLU A 276 -0.01 -9.15 29.73
CA GLU A 276 -1.06 -8.45 30.48
C GLU A 276 -2.43 -9.05 30.14
N ASP A 277 -2.58 -10.36 30.33
CA ASP A 277 -3.86 -10.94 30.74
C ASP A 277 -3.95 -10.81 32.29
N GLU A 278 -4.17 -9.58 32.78
CA GLU A 278 -4.91 -9.45 34.03
C GLU A 278 -6.40 -9.56 33.69
N ASP A 279 -6.99 -10.68 34.10
CA ASP A 279 -8.42 -10.98 34.07
C ASP A 279 -9.27 -9.80 34.56
N ALA A 280 -9.66 -8.91 33.65
CA ALA A 280 -10.83 -8.07 33.81
C ALA A 280 -11.96 -8.73 33.04
N GLU A 281 -12.85 -9.41 33.74
CA GLU A 281 -14.13 -9.91 33.19
C GLU A 281 -14.85 -8.77 32.45
N GLN A 282 -14.70 -8.72 31.12
CA GLN A 282 -15.44 -7.79 30.28
C GLN A 282 -16.83 -8.38 30.02
N THR A 283 -17.85 -7.71 30.55
CA THR A 283 -19.24 -8.11 30.40
C THR A 283 -19.70 -8.02 28.94
N PRO A 284 -20.73 -8.79 28.53
CA PRO A 284 -21.18 -8.90 27.14
C PRO A 284 -21.52 -7.56 26.45
N GLU A 285 -21.81 -6.50 27.21
CA GLU A 285 -22.11 -5.17 26.67
C GLU A 285 -20.87 -4.44 26.11
N GLN A 286 -19.67 -4.69 26.62
CA GLN A 286 -18.45 -4.02 26.11
C GLN A 286 -18.02 -4.58 24.75
N ASN A 287 -18.25 -5.88 24.52
CA ASN A 287 -18.04 -6.53 23.22
C ASN A 287 -19.01 -6.01 22.14
N GLU A 288 -20.24 -5.64 22.50
CA GLU A 288 -21.18 -5.03 21.55
C GLU A 288 -20.74 -3.63 21.13
N VAL A 289 -20.16 -2.83 22.02
CA VAL A 289 -19.73 -1.46 21.68
C VAL A 289 -18.46 -1.47 20.84
N ALA A 290 -17.50 -2.37 21.11
CA ALA A 290 -16.30 -2.55 20.29
C ALA A 290 -16.63 -3.12 18.90
N SER A 291 -17.53 -4.10 18.82
CA SER A 291 -18.06 -4.66 17.58
C SER A 291 -18.81 -3.61 16.73
N ARG A 292 -19.59 -2.72 17.37
CA ARG A 292 -20.28 -1.59 16.71
C ARG A 292 -19.35 -0.47 16.24
N ARG A 293 -18.13 -0.35 16.81
CA ARG A 293 -17.12 0.65 16.40
C ARG A 293 -16.25 0.13 15.26
N ALA A 294 -15.89 -1.16 15.28
CA ALA A 294 -15.17 -1.84 14.20
C ALA A 294 -16.01 -1.92 12.90
N THR A 295 -17.33 -2.13 13.00
CA THR A 295 -18.25 -2.10 11.85
C THR A 295 -18.45 -0.70 11.24
N ARG A 296 -18.21 0.38 12.01
CA ARG A 296 -18.32 1.77 11.51
C ARG A 296 -17.05 2.27 10.81
N GLY A 297 -15.85 1.81 11.22
CA GLY A 297 -14.57 2.19 10.61
C GLY A 297 -14.28 1.48 9.28
N ASN A 298 -14.65 0.21 9.16
CA ASN A 298 -14.46 -0.58 7.93
C ASN A 298 -15.54 -0.37 6.85
N SER A 299 -16.63 0.34 7.16
CA SER A 299 -17.69 0.62 6.18
C SER A 299 -17.28 1.60 5.06
N ALA A 300 -16.13 2.29 5.16
CA ALA A 300 -15.68 3.22 4.12
C ALA A 300 -14.82 2.56 3.02
N ALA A 301 -14.30 1.36 3.28
CA ALA A 301 -13.48 0.59 2.32
C ALA A 301 -14.11 -0.76 1.91
N MET A 302 -15.20 -1.19 2.58
CA MET A 302 -15.86 -2.47 2.31
C MET A 302 -17.39 -2.42 2.40
N ARG A 303 -18.04 -1.64 1.53
CA ARG A 303 -19.42 -1.94 1.13
C ARG A 303 -19.48 -2.14 -0.39
N PRO A 304 -20.04 -3.26 -0.89
CA PRO A 304 -20.62 -3.24 -2.24
C PRO A 304 -21.80 -2.23 -2.24
N PRO A 305 -22.10 -1.59 -3.37
CA PRO A 305 -23.15 -0.57 -3.43
C PRO A 305 -24.51 -1.17 -3.06
N ASP A 306 -25.04 -0.79 -1.89
CA ASP A 306 -26.49 -0.77 -1.67
C ASP A 306 -27.04 0.39 -2.49
N ASP A 307 -27.24 0.14 -3.80
CA ASP A 307 -28.11 0.87 -4.72
C ASP A 307 -28.09 0.12 -6.07
N LEU A 308 -28.49 -1.15 -6.05
CA LEU A 308 -29.23 -1.70 -7.17
C LEU A 308 -30.67 -1.22 -6.96
N ILE A 309 -30.97 -0.03 -7.49
CA ILE A 309 -32.36 0.35 -7.77
C ILE A 309 -32.95 -0.81 -8.57
N SER A 310 -34.02 -1.40 -8.05
CA SER A 310 -34.82 -2.39 -8.76
C SER A 310 -35.18 -1.81 -10.12
N VAL A 311 -34.75 -2.49 -11.17
CA VAL A 311 -35.32 -2.30 -12.50
C VAL A 311 -36.72 -2.91 -12.44
N ASP A 312 -37.71 -2.10 -12.09
CA ASP A 312 -39.14 -2.27 -12.40
C ASP A 312 -39.86 -0.97 -12.01
N GLU A 313 -40.80 -0.54 -12.86
CA GLU A 313 -41.47 0.77 -12.91
C GLU A 313 -40.55 1.86 -13.50
N TRP A 314 -40.70 2.28 -14.77
CA TRP A 314 -41.93 2.81 -15.35
C TRP A 314 -42.12 2.34 -16.80
N GLY A 315 -43.27 1.72 -17.02
CA GLY A 315 -43.84 1.52 -18.33
C GLY A 315 -44.33 2.83 -18.94
N VAL A 316 -44.34 2.78 -20.26
CA VAL A 316 -44.95 3.70 -21.23
C VAL A 316 -46.40 4.02 -20.85
N ASP A 317 -46.68 5.28 -20.52
CA ASP A 317 -47.69 6.19 -21.11
C ASP A 317 -47.87 7.45 -20.23
#